data_AF-A0A1A9VSJ5-F1
#
_entry.id   AF-A0A1A9VSJ5-F1
#
_cell.length_a   1.000
_cell.length_b   1.000
_cell.length_c   1.000
_cell.angle_alpha   90.00
_cell.angle_beta   90.00
_cell.angle_gamma   90.00
#
_symmetry.space_group_name_H-M   'P 1'
#
loop_
_entity.id
_entity.type
_entity.pdbx_description
1 polymer ?
#
loop_
_entity_poly.entity_id
_entity_poly.type
_entity_poly.pdbx_seq_one_letter_code
_entity_poly.pdbx_strand_id
1 'polypeptide(L)'
;MQIQEQIKIELRSKLISLTITAVVCSVLFLASLHINYQWEFIKEHVRFRRNSATQNGWIHTPQGMLRVYMFNVTNAESFLNGTDLRLKIEQIGPIAYHVTGLNEILSQTKDSLTFRRNPHNIFEFDPLASSSPDILNQTIIMPNIILLSSAAKLHDWVFFVRHAFNAITINESAFLKETINYFLWDFTIPTLSLLAHYVPNIVSNCGLLYNAQYLFDNPVHSLRQQIRYGVHSPKMQ
;
A
#
# COMPACT_ATOMS: atom_id res chain seq x y z
N MET A 1 7.43 84.15 -9.94
CA MET A 1 8.55 83.46 -10.62
C MET A 1 8.90 82.15 -9.91
N GLN A 2 9.18 82.17 -8.60
CA GLN A 2 9.53 80.97 -7.80
C GLN A 2 8.48 79.83 -7.78
N ILE A 3 7.18 80.14 -7.76
CA ILE A 3 6.11 79.11 -7.75
C ILE A 3 6.05 78.35 -9.09
N GLN A 4 6.27 79.04 -10.22
CA GLN A 4 6.28 78.43 -11.55
C GLN A 4 7.50 77.52 -11.75
N GLU A 5 8.64 77.88 -11.16
CA GLU A 5 9.83 77.02 -11.14
C GLU A 5 9.65 75.79 -10.25
N GLN A 6 9.04 75.93 -9.07
CA GLN A 6 8.69 74.81 -8.18
C GLN A 6 7.77 73.79 -8.87
N ILE A 7 6.69 74.27 -9.52
CA ILE A 7 5.77 73.42 -10.28
C ILE A 7 6.51 72.71 -11.43
N LYS A 8 7.40 73.42 -12.14
CA LYS A 8 8.18 72.85 -13.25
C LYS A 8 9.17 71.77 -12.77
N ILE A 9 9.76 71.94 -11.59
CA ILE A 9 10.66 70.94 -10.98
C ILE A 9 9.86 69.71 -10.53
N GLU A 10 8.72 69.90 -9.88
CA GLU A 10 7.85 68.81 -9.42
C GLU A 10 7.31 67.99 -10.62
N LEU A 11 6.90 68.67 -11.68
CA LEU A 11 6.39 68.05 -12.90
C LEU A 11 7.48 67.28 -13.67
N ARG A 12 8.73 67.78 -13.66
CA ARG A 12 9.91 67.05 -14.18
C ARG A 12 10.22 65.80 -13.37
N SER A 13 10.17 65.88 -12.04
CA SER A 13 10.40 64.72 -11.16
C SER A 13 9.36 63.61 -11.39
N LYS A 14 8.08 63.97 -11.51
CA LYS A 14 6.98 63.05 -11.85
C LYS A 14 7.11 62.45 -13.25
N LEU A 15 7.58 63.23 -14.22
CA LEU A 15 7.85 62.72 -15.57
C LEU A 15 9.00 61.72 -15.58
N ILE A 16 10.07 62.01 -14.83
CA ILE A 16 11.23 61.11 -14.70
C ILE A 16 10.81 59.80 -14.04
N SER A 17 10.05 59.84 -12.94
CA SER A 17 9.57 58.60 -12.29
C SER A 17 8.67 57.78 -13.21
N LEU A 18 7.75 58.41 -13.95
CA LEU A 18 6.90 57.74 -14.93
C LEU A 18 7.73 57.04 -16.03
N THR A 19 8.74 57.73 -16.57
CA THR A 19 9.61 57.15 -17.61
C THR A 19 10.42 55.97 -17.08
N ILE A 20 10.94 56.05 -15.84
CA ILE A 20 11.67 54.95 -15.21
C ILE A 20 10.74 53.75 -15.02
N THR A 21 9.53 53.95 -14.50
CA THR A 21 8.54 52.87 -14.34
C THR A 21 8.18 52.24 -15.69
N ALA A 22 7.98 53.04 -16.74
CA ALA A 22 7.68 52.53 -18.07
C ALA A 22 8.82 51.69 -18.66
N VAL A 23 10.07 52.12 -18.47
CA VAL A 23 11.26 51.36 -18.87
C VAL A 23 11.35 50.04 -18.09
N VAL A 24 11.17 50.06 -16.77
CA VAL A 24 11.18 48.84 -15.94
C VAL A 24 10.09 47.86 -16.36
N CYS A 25 8.85 48.33 -16.58
CA CYS A 25 7.77 47.49 -17.07
C CYS A 25 8.07 46.90 -18.45
N SER A 26 8.65 47.68 -19.36
CA SER A 26 9.03 47.20 -20.70
C SER A 26 10.12 46.13 -20.64
N VAL A 27 11.13 46.30 -19.78
CA VAL A 27 12.19 45.31 -19.58
C VAL A 27 11.63 44.01 -18.97
N LEU A 28 10.77 44.10 -17.96
CA LEU A 28 10.12 42.93 -17.36
C LEU A 28 9.22 42.20 -18.36
N PHE A 29 8.51 42.93 -19.23
CA PHE A 29 7.70 42.34 -20.29
C PHE A 29 8.54 41.59 -21.33
N LEU A 30 9.65 42.19 -21.79
CA LEU A 30 10.56 41.51 -22.73
C LEU A 30 11.21 40.27 -22.09
N ALA A 31 11.60 40.35 -20.81
CA ALA A 31 12.11 39.19 -20.08
C ALA A 31 11.05 38.09 -19.91
N SER A 32 9.80 38.48 -19.65
CA SER A 32 8.64 37.59 -19.54
C SER A 32 8.41 36.76 -20.81
N LEU A 33 8.54 37.38 -22.00
CA LEU A 33 8.39 36.68 -23.28
C LEU A 33 9.43 35.58 -23.51
N HIS A 34 10.59 35.65 -22.87
CA HIS A 34 11.64 34.63 -23.00
C HIS A 34 11.39 33.40 -22.12
N ILE A 35 10.51 33.51 -21.12
CA ILE A 35 10.21 32.43 -20.17
C ILE A 35 9.00 31.65 -20.67
N ASN A 36 9.18 30.34 -20.88
CA ASN A 36 8.04 29.46 -21.10
C ASN A 36 7.32 29.20 -19.75
N TYR A 37 6.34 30.06 -19.44
CA TYR A 37 5.57 29.97 -18.20
C TYR A 37 4.88 28.62 -18.01
N GLN A 38 4.41 27.99 -19.08
CA GLN A 38 3.76 26.68 -18.99
C GLN A 38 4.77 25.63 -18.50
N TRP A 39 5.98 25.63 -19.04
CA TRP A 39 7.02 24.68 -18.65
C TRP A 39 7.48 24.88 -17.21
N GLU A 40 7.72 26.12 -16.78
CA GLU A 40 8.12 26.41 -15.40
C GLU A 40 6.99 26.12 -14.41
N PHE A 41 5.75 26.44 -14.77
CA PHE A 41 4.58 26.10 -13.97
C PHE A 41 4.43 24.58 -13.81
N ILE A 42 4.56 23.81 -14.89
CA ILE A 42 4.51 22.34 -14.86
C ILE A 42 5.66 21.79 -14.01
N LYS A 43 6.90 22.27 -14.19
CA LYS A 43 8.02 21.86 -13.34
C LYS A 43 7.73 22.06 -11.86
N GLU A 44 7.15 23.19 -11.50
CA GLU A 44 6.86 23.48 -10.10
C GLU A 44 5.67 22.69 -9.53
N HIS A 45 4.70 22.30 -10.35
CA HIS A 45 3.56 21.46 -9.95
C HIS A 45 3.89 19.96 -9.95
N VAL A 46 4.76 19.50 -10.85
CA VAL A 46 5.22 18.10 -10.96
C VAL A 46 6.35 17.81 -9.96
N ARG A 47 7.06 18.83 -9.48
CA ARG A 47 8.04 18.66 -8.40
C ARG A 47 7.36 18.12 -7.15
N PHE A 48 7.85 16.99 -6.69
CA PHE A 48 7.42 16.37 -5.45
C PHE A 48 8.00 17.13 -4.24
N ARG A 49 7.36 18.26 -3.93
CA ARG A 49 7.78 19.19 -2.88
C ARG A 49 7.43 18.66 -1.50
N ARG A 50 8.30 18.98 -0.53
CA ARG A 50 8.05 18.68 0.88
C ARG A 50 6.77 19.37 1.35
N ASN A 51 5.89 18.64 2.03
CA ASN A 51 4.60 19.07 2.57
C ASN A 51 3.60 19.59 1.50
N SER A 52 3.78 19.20 0.23
CA SER A 52 2.80 19.51 -0.81
C SER A 52 1.58 18.60 -0.71
N ALA A 53 0.43 19.05 -1.22
CA ALA A 53 -0.77 18.21 -1.32
C ALA A 53 -0.49 16.90 -2.09
N THR A 54 0.29 16.98 -3.18
CA THR A 54 0.73 15.82 -3.96
C THR A 54 1.55 14.84 -3.12
N GLN A 55 2.46 15.34 -2.30
CA GLN A 55 3.23 14.46 -1.41
C GLN A 55 2.36 13.83 -0.35
N ASN A 56 1.48 14.59 0.29
CA ASN A 56 0.61 14.08 1.34
C ASN A 56 -0.35 12.99 0.81
N GLY A 57 -0.95 13.20 -0.36
CA GLY A 57 -1.80 12.19 -1.01
C GLY A 57 -1.03 10.98 -1.52
N TRP A 58 0.25 11.14 -1.86
CA TRP A 58 1.11 10.01 -2.24
C TRP A 58 1.60 9.21 -1.02
N ILE A 59 1.83 9.85 0.13
CA ILE A 59 2.21 9.13 1.36
C ILE A 59 1.11 8.13 1.73
N HIS A 60 -0.15 8.56 1.70
CA HIS A 60 -1.32 7.69 1.91
C HIS A 60 -2.08 7.49 0.59
N THR A 61 -1.58 6.58 -0.25
CA THR A 61 -2.17 6.35 -1.56
C THR A 61 -3.31 5.33 -1.46
N PRO A 62 -4.56 5.68 -1.82
CA PRO A 62 -5.63 4.70 -1.93
C PRO A 62 -5.29 3.73 -3.07
N GLN A 63 -5.20 2.43 -2.77
CA GLN A 63 -4.99 1.39 -3.80
C GLN A 63 -6.31 0.92 -4.43
N GLY A 64 -7.43 1.18 -3.76
CA GLY A 64 -8.77 0.83 -4.21
C GLY A 64 -9.42 -0.23 -3.32
N MET A 65 -10.37 -0.97 -3.90
CA MET A 65 -11.19 -1.93 -3.19
C MET A 65 -10.70 -3.36 -3.42
N LEU A 66 -10.33 -4.06 -2.35
CA LEU A 66 -10.11 -5.51 -2.35
C LEU A 66 -11.44 -6.22 -2.12
N ARG A 67 -11.77 -7.19 -2.97
CA ARG A 67 -12.93 -8.09 -2.80
C ARG A 67 -12.44 -9.51 -2.62
N VAL A 68 -12.68 -10.08 -1.45
CA VAL A 68 -12.30 -11.45 -1.10
C VAL A 68 -13.52 -12.36 -1.26
N TYR A 69 -13.29 -13.52 -1.86
CA TYR A 69 -14.27 -14.59 -1.98
C TYR A 69 -13.69 -15.84 -1.34
N MET A 70 -14.45 -16.46 -0.45
CA MET A 70 -14.06 -17.67 0.26
C MET A 70 -14.94 -18.83 -0.19
N PHE A 71 -14.48 -20.06 0.03
CA PHE A 71 -15.21 -21.26 -0.39
C PHE A 71 -15.50 -22.14 0.82
N ASN A 72 -16.75 -22.16 1.25
CA ASN A 72 -17.25 -22.99 2.33
C ASN A 72 -17.40 -24.43 1.84
N VAL A 73 -16.90 -25.40 2.59
CA VAL A 73 -17.00 -26.82 2.29
C VAL A 73 -18.27 -27.40 2.93
N THR A 74 -19.20 -27.91 2.12
CA THR A 74 -20.50 -28.38 2.65
C THR A 74 -20.51 -29.86 3.03
N ASN A 75 -19.56 -30.66 2.55
CA ASN A 75 -19.54 -32.11 2.73
C ASN A 75 -18.22 -32.64 3.34
N ALA A 76 -17.60 -31.88 4.25
CA ALA A 76 -16.30 -32.22 4.83
C ALA A 76 -16.26 -33.62 5.46
N GLU A 77 -17.24 -33.99 6.30
CA GLU A 77 -17.29 -35.30 6.96
C GLU A 77 -17.50 -36.45 5.97
N SER A 78 -18.45 -36.30 5.03
CA SER A 78 -18.72 -37.28 3.98
C SER A 78 -17.51 -37.50 3.06
N PHE A 79 -16.76 -36.44 2.78
CA PHE A 79 -15.53 -36.54 2.00
C PHE A 79 -14.42 -37.27 2.77
N LEU A 80 -14.22 -36.95 4.06
CA LEU A 80 -13.23 -37.64 4.90
C LEU A 80 -13.54 -39.13 5.11
N ASN A 81 -14.82 -39.49 5.22
CA ASN A 81 -15.26 -40.87 5.36
C ASN A 81 -15.23 -41.66 4.03
N GLY A 82 -14.88 -41.01 2.91
CA GLY A 82 -14.83 -41.62 1.59
C GLY A 82 -16.21 -41.93 0.98
N THR A 83 -17.30 -41.45 1.59
CA THR A 83 -18.66 -41.63 1.04
C THR A 83 -18.88 -40.75 -0.19
N ASP A 84 -18.37 -39.52 -0.15
CA ASP A 84 -18.37 -38.60 -1.28
C ASP A 84 -16.97 -38.55 -1.90
N LEU A 85 -16.84 -38.84 -3.21
CA LEU A 85 -15.54 -38.81 -3.91
C LEU A 85 -15.03 -37.41 -4.23
N ARG A 86 -15.88 -36.38 -4.11
CA ARG A 86 -15.56 -34.99 -4.50
C ARG A 86 -16.00 -34.02 -3.42
N LEU A 87 -15.18 -33.00 -3.21
CA LEU A 87 -15.50 -31.88 -2.33
C LEU A 87 -16.63 -31.03 -2.96
N LYS A 88 -17.65 -30.73 -2.17
CA LYS A 88 -18.73 -29.78 -2.52
C LYS A 88 -18.42 -28.46 -1.81
N ILE A 89 -18.40 -27.39 -2.58
CA ILE A 89 -18.04 -26.06 -2.11
C ILE A 89 -19.11 -25.04 -2.48
N GLU A 90 -19.27 -24.04 -1.62
CA GLU A 90 -20.16 -22.91 -1.78
C GLU A 90 -19.36 -21.61 -1.66
N GLN A 91 -19.50 -20.70 -2.62
CA GLN A 91 -18.79 -19.42 -2.59
C GLN A 91 -19.47 -18.46 -1.61
N ILE A 92 -18.68 -17.86 -0.73
CA ILE A 92 -19.08 -16.81 0.20
C ILE A 92 -18.37 -15.51 -0.17
N GLY A 93 -19.13 -14.42 -0.32
CA GLY A 93 -18.61 -13.09 -0.60
C GLY A 93 -19.45 -12.31 -1.63
N PRO A 94 -19.02 -11.10 -2.00
CA PRO A 94 -17.74 -10.48 -1.62
C PRO A 94 -17.64 -10.05 -0.15
N ILE A 95 -16.44 -10.16 0.41
CA ILE A 95 -16.00 -9.47 1.62
C ILE A 95 -15.09 -8.35 1.16
N ALA A 96 -15.47 -7.11 1.42
CA ALA A 96 -14.87 -5.95 0.78
C ALA A 96 -14.03 -5.12 1.76
N TYR A 97 -12.84 -4.71 1.33
CA TYR A 97 -11.91 -3.89 2.10
C TYR A 97 -11.38 -2.73 1.27
N HIS A 98 -11.36 -1.52 1.81
CA HIS A 98 -10.58 -0.42 1.26
C HIS A 98 -9.11 -0.62 1.63
N VAL A 99 -8.25 -0.61 0.61
CA VAL A 99 -6.81 -0.79 0.80
C VAL A 99 -6.11 0.54 0.66
N THR A 100 -5.42 0.95 1.72
CA THR A 100 -4.58 2.14 1.72
C THR A 100 -3.12 1.74 1.80
N GLY A 101 -2.33 2.20 0.83
CA GLY A 101 -0.88 2.05 0.82
C GLY A 101 -0.19 3.18 1.59
N LEU A 102 0.98 2.88 2.12
CA LEU A 102 1.86 3.81 2.81
C LEU A 102 3.21 3.91 2.08
N ASN A 103 3.62 5.13 1.74
CA ASN A 103 4.98 5.43 1.29
C ASN A 103 5.74 6.15 2.39
N GLU A 104 6.60 5.43 3.11
CA GLU A 104 7.42 5.96 4.19
C GLU A 104 8.64 6.69 3.60
N ILE A 105 8.76 7.99 3.85
CA ILE A 105 9.88 8.79 3.36
C ILE A 105 11.09 8.58 4.28
N LEU A 106 12.15 7.97 3.75
CA LEU A 106 13.39 7.74 4.48
C LEU A 106 14.34 8.94 4.39
N SER A 107 14.40 9.59 3.22
CA SER A 107 15.21 10.78 3.01
C SER A 107 14.70 11.57 1.80
N GLN A 108 14.65 12.89 1.90
CA GLN A 108 14.27 13.77 0.80
C GLN A 108 15.25 14.93 0.70
N THR A 109 15.93 15.03 -0.43
CA THR A 109 16.78 16.15 -0.84
C THR A 109 16.12 16.92 -1.99
N LYS A 110 16.75 18.01 -2.44
CA LYS A 110 16.26 18.79 -3.59
C LYS A 110 16.20 17.95 -4.88
N ASP A 111 17.12 16.99 -5.01
CA ASP A 111 17.34 16.24 -6.24
C ASP A 111 16.96 14.75 -6.11
N SER A 112 16.57 14.29 -4.92
CA SER A 112 16.19 12.89 -4.75
C SER A 112 15.22 12.64 -3.59
N LEU A 113 14.44 11.57 -3.72
CA LEU A 113 13.58 11.04 -2.68
C LEU A 113 13.88 9.55 -2.53
N THR A 114 14.27 9.16 -1.34
CA THR A 114 14.38 7.77 -0.93
C THR A 114 13.20 7.43 -0.04
N PHE A 115 12.47 6.39 -0.38
CA PHE A 115 11.29 5.97 0.36
C PHE A 115 11.18 4.45 0.40
N ARG A 116 10.34 3.96 1.30
CA ARG A 116 9.93 2.58 1.40
C ARG A 116 8.45 2.50 1.02
N ARG A 117 8.13 1.62 0.08
CA ARG A 117 6.75 1.42 -0.40
C ARG A 117 6.11 0.24 0.30
N ASN A 118 5.02 0.49 1.02
CA ASN A 118 4.09 -0.53 1.49
C ASN A 118 2.73 -0.35 0.77
N PRO A 119 2.42 -1.15 -0.26
CA PRO A 119 1.15 -1.04 -0.98
C PRO A 119 -0.07 -1.51 -0.16
N HIS A 120 0.10 -2.34 0.86
CA HIS A 120 -1.00 -3.00 1.58
C HIS A 120 -0.92 -2.70 3.08
N ASN A 121 -0.84 -1.42 3.43
CA ASN A 121 -0.57 -1.01 4.81
C ASN A 121 -1.82 -1.11 5.71
N ILE A 122 -2.98 -0.70 5.19
CA ILE A 122 -4.23 -0.70 5.94
C ILE A 122 -5.32 -1.35 5.09
N PHE A 123 -6.05 -2.28 5.71
CA PHE A 123 -7.26 -2.88 5.16
C PHE A 123 -8.45 -2.46 6.02
N GLU A 124 -9.31 -1.59 5.50
CA GLU A 124 -10.50 -1.10 6.20
C GLU A 124 -11.72 -1.85 5.69
N PHE A 125 -12.38 -2.62 6.55
CA PHE A 125 -13.56 -3.39 6.18
C PHE A 125 -14.72 -2.46 5.79
N ASP A 126 -15.34 -2.72 4.63
CA ASP A 126 -16.53 -2.01 4.16
C ASP A 126 -17.76 -2.93 4.25
N PRO A 127 -18.64 -2.73 5.25
CA PRO A 127 -19.84 -3.55 5.42
C PRO A 127 -20.90 -3.31 4.32
N LEU A 128 -20.91 -2.13 3.68
CA LEU A 128 -21.90 -1.77 2.66
C LEU A 128 -21.55 -2.37 1.29
N ALA A 129 -20.25 -2.47 0.99
CA ALA A 129 -19.77 -3.10 -0.23
C ALA A 129 -19.60 -4.63 -0.12
N SER A 130 -19.77 -5.18 1.08
CA SER A 130 -19.77 -6.62 1.37
C SER A 130 -21.17 -7.22 1.23
N SER A 131 -21.29 -8.54 1.09
CA SER A 131 -22.60 -9.21 0.97
C SER A 131 -23.47 -9.07 2.23
N SER A 132 -22.85 -8.90 3.40
CA SER A 132 -23.52 -8.66 4.67
C SER A 132 -22.58 -7.88 5.59
N PRO A 133 -23.10 -6.95 6.43
CA PRO A 133 -22.30 -6.27 7.45
C PRO A 133 -21.63 -7.22 8.43
N ASP A 134 -22.27 -8.34 8.75
CA ASP A 134 -21.81 -9.31 9.75
C ASP A 134 -21.07 -10.51 9.14
N ILE A 135 -20.70 -10.43 7.85
CA ILE A 135 -20.08 -11.55 7.12
C ILE A 135 -18.81 -12.07 7.81
N LEU A 136 -18.04 -11.21 8.47
CA LEU A 136 -16.81 -11.61 9.17
C LEU A 136 -17.07 -12.57 10.34
N ASN A 137 -18.25 -12.50 10.97
CA ASN A 137 -18.65 -13.35 12.08
C ASN A 137 -19.27 -14.69 11.62
N GLN A 138 -19.55 -14.83 10.32
CA GLN A 138 -20.10 -16.06 9.76
C GLN A 138 -19.06 -17.19 9.89
N THR A 139 -19.52 -18.34 10.37
CA THR A 139 -18.69 -19.55 10.43
C THR A 139 -18.76 -20.32 9.12
N ILE A 140 -17.60 -20.74 8.63
CA ILE A 140 -17.44 -21.54 7.42
C ILE A 140 -16.50 -22.70 7.70
N ILE A 141 -16.63 -23.75 6.90
CA ILE A 141 -15.73 -24.90 6.94
C ILE A 141 -14.72 -24.73 5.80
N MET A 142 -13.43 -24.73 6.13
CA MET A 142 -12.35 -24.65 5.16
C MET A 142 -11.31 -25.74 5.41
N PRO A 143 -10.56 -26.16 4.39
CA PRO A 143 -9.43 -27.05 4.60
C PRO A 143 -8.39 -26.37 5.49
N ASN A 144 -7.77 -27.15 6.37
CA ASN A 144 -6.65 -26.72 7.19
C ASN A 144 -5.40 -26.57 6.32
N ILE A 145 -5.30 -25.45 5.60
CA ILE A 145 -4.23 -25.21 4.63
C ILE A 145 -2.85 -25.23 5.27
N ILE A 146 -2.71 -24.91 6.55
CA ILE A 146 -1.43 -24.92 7.26
C ILE A 146 -0.99 -26.34 7.53
N LEU A 147 -1.89 -27.18 8.05
CA LEU A 147 -1.62 -28.60 8.24
C LEU A 147 -1.26 -29.27 6.90
N LEU A 148 -2.06 -29.03 5.87
CA LEU A 148 -1.86 -29.62 4.55
C LEU A 148 -0.56 -29.14 3.89
N SER A 149 -0.26 -27.84 3.95
CA SER A 149 0.99 -27.29 3.39
C SER A 149 2.22 -27.77 4.16
N SER A 150 2.11 -27.89 5.49
CA SER A 150 3.19 -28.43 6.33
C SER A 150 3.43 -29.91 6.04
N ALA A 151 2.36 -30.70 5.93
CA ALA A 151 2.44 -32.10 5.55
C ALA A 151 3.08 -32.28 4.17
N ALA A 152 2.68 -31.48 3.18
CA ALA A 152 3.27 -31.49 1.84
C ALA A 152 4.76 -31.13 1.87
N LYS A 153 5.16 -30.11 2.65
CA LYS A 153 6.57 -29.68 2.77
C LYS A 153 7.44 -30.71 3.50
N LEU A 154 6.90 -31.38 4.53
CA LEU A 154 7.63 -32.33 5.37
C LEU A 154 7.59 -33.77 4.85
N HIS A 155 6.79 -34.05 3.81
CA HIS A 155 6.67 -35.38 3.21
C HIS A 155 8.04 -35.96 2.81
N ASP A 156 8.91 -35.13 2.24
CA ASP A 156 10.23 -35.51 1.71
C ASP A 156 11.38 -35.29 2.71
N TRP A 157 11.07 -34.93 3.96
CA TRP A 157 12.08 -34.72 5.00
C TRP A 157 12.55 -36.05 5.62
N VAL A 158 13.64 -35.99 6.39
CA VAL A 158 14.21 -37.15 7.07
C VAL A 158 13.15 -37.88 7.93
N PHE A 159 13.23 -39.21 7.94
CA PHE A 159 12.27 -40.13 8.57
C PHE A 159 11.78 -39.63 9.95
N PHE A 160 12.71 -39.31 10.85
CA PHE A 160 12.37 -38.89 12.21
C PHE A 160 11.52 -37.62 12.27
N VAL A 161 11.79 -36.63 11.41
CA VAL A 161 11.01 -35.37 11.39
C VAL A 161 9.60 -35.63 10.90
N ARG A 162 9.43 -36.45 9.85
CA ARG A 162 8.11 -36.84 9.35
C ARG A 162 7.29 -37.59 10.41
N HIS A 163 7.89 -38.54 11.11
CA HIS A 163 7.20 -39.28 12.17
C HIS A 163 6.86 -38.41 13.37
N ALA A 164 7.75 -37.50 13.77
CA ALA A 164 7.46 -36.52 14.82
C ALA A 164 6.29 -35.61 14.43
N PHE A 165 6.29 -35.08 13.20
CA PHE A 165 5.19 -34.27 12.67
C PHE A 165 3.86 -35.03 12.69
N ASN A 166 3.83 -36.26 12.16
CA ASN A 166 2.62 -37.08 12.17
C ASN A 166 2.11 -37.36 13.59
N ALA A 167 3.01 -37.55 14.57
CA ALA A 167 2.64 -37.80 15.95
C ALA A 167 1.99 -36.55 16.61
N ILE A 168 2.51 -35.36 16.36
CA ILE A 168 1.96 -34.12 16.93
C ILE A 168 0.66 -33.67 16.24
N THR A 169 0.46 -34.01 14.96
CA THR A 169 -0.72 -33.60 14.19
C THR A 169 -1.82 -34.65 14.14
N ILE A 170 -1.70 -35.78 14.86
CA ILE A 170 -2.66 -36.89 14.76
C ILE A 170 -4.10 -36.50 15.17
N ASN A 171 -4.23 -35.51 16.05
CA ASN A 171 -5.51 -35.01 16.54
C ASN A 171 -5.98 -33.73 15.82
N GLU A 172 -5.21 -33.24 14.85
CA GLU A 172 -5.58 -32.04 14.09
C GLU A 172 -6.56 -32.40 12.97
N SER A 173 -7.64 -31.63 12.85
CA SER A 173 -8.62 -31.85 11.79
C SER A 173 -8.12 -31.33 10.45
N ALA A 174 -8.37 -32.10 9.39
CA ALA A 174 -8.10 -31.69 8.00
C ALA A 174 -9.01 -30.55 7.53
N PHE A 175 -10.18 -30.37 8.16
CA PHE A 175 -11.09 -29.26 7.93
C PHE A 175 -11.35 -28.51 9.23
N LEU A 176 -11.28 -27.19 9.19
CA LEU A 176 -11.53 -26.30 10.32
C LEU A 176 -12.88 -25.61 10.12
N LYS A 177 -13.67 -25.54 11.19
CA LYS A 177 -14.93 -24.79 11.23
C LYS A 177 -14.72 -23.55 12.09
N GLU A 178 -14.47 -22.44 11.45
CA GLU A 178 -14.14 -21.17 12.12
C GLU A 178 -14.79 -19.99 11.43
N THR A 179 -14.69 -18.81 12.04
CA THR A 179 -15.21 -17.57 11.45
C THR A 179 -14.40 -17.12 10.23
N ILE A 180 -15.03 -16.36 9.35
CA ILE A 180 -14.35 -15.70 8.23
C ILE A 180 -13.24 -14.79 8.74
N ASN A 181 -13.48 -14.03 9.82
CA ASN A 181 -12.46 -13.21 10.46
C ASN A 181 -11.24 -14.02 10.87
N TYR A 182 -11.43 -15.19 11.48
CA TYR A 182 -10.35 -16.07 11.87
C TYR A 182 -9.46 -16.45 10.69
N PHE A 183 -10.03 -16.91 9.57
CA PHE A 183 -9.22 -17.30 8.40
C PHE A 183 -8.50 -16.11 7.74
N LEU A 184 -9.07 -14.91 7.77
CA LEU A 184 -8.46 -13.72 7.16
C LEU A 184 -7.39 -13.09 8.05
N TRP A 185 -7.60 -13.05 9.37
CA TRP A 185 -6.79 -12.23 10.28
C TRP A 185 -6.11 -13.03 11.39
N ASP A 186 -6.77 -14.02 11.97
CA ASP A 186 -6.35 -14.66 13.23
C ASP A 186 -6.06 -16.16 13.09
N PHE A 187 -5.65 -16.61 11.90
CA PHE A 187 -5.50 -18.03 11.60
C PHE A 187 -4.29 -18.62 12.34
N THR A 188 -4.53 -19.02 13.58
CA THR A 188 -3.54 -19.51 14.53
C THR A 188 -3.89 -20.94 14.92
N ILE A 189 -2.97 -21.89 14.70
CA ILE A 189 -3.17 -23.30 15.04
C ILE A 189 -2.28 -23.66 16.23
N PRO A 190 -2.78 -24.38 17.25
CA PRO A 190 -1.98 -24.76 18.42
C PRO A 190 -0.68 -25.50 18.09
N THR A 191 -0.72 -26.44 17.13
CA THR A 191 0.48 -27.17 16.70
C THR A 191 1.51 -26.24 16.03
N LEU A 192 1.05 -25.27 15.24
CA LEU A 192 1.94 -24.29 14.62
C LEU A 192 2.54 -23.34 15.64
N SER A 193 1.76 -22.89 16.63
CA SER A 193 2.25 -21.98 17.68
C SER A 193 3.29 -22.65 18.57
N LEU A 194 3.12 -23.94 18.88
CA LEU A 194 4.14 -24.75 19.55
C LEU A 194 5.41 -24.85 18.69
N LEU A 195 5.28 -25.15 17.40
CA LEU A 195 6.43 -25.26 16.50
C LEU A 195 7.17 -23.92 16.38
N ALA A 196 6.46 -22.81 16.26
CA ALA A 196 7.02 -21.47 16.18
C ALA A 196 7.79 -21.05 17.46
N HIS A 197 7.46 -21.63 18.61
CA HIS A 197 8.21 -21.40 19.84
C HIS A 197 9.61 -22.02 19.81
N TYR A 198 9.76 -23.19 19.17
CA TYR A 198 11.02 -23.94 19.16
C TYR A 198 11.85 -23.75 17.88
N VAL A 199 11.22 -23.33 16.78
CA VAL A 199 11.89 -23.17 15.48
C VAL A 199 11.92 -21.69 15.09
N PRO A 200 13.11 -21.07 14.97
CA PRO A 200 13.22 -19.69 14.54
C PRO A 200 12.69 -19.54 13.10
N ASN A 201 12.11 -18.37 12.80
CA ASN A 201 11.56 -17.99 11.48
C ASN A 201 10.24 -18.65 11.07
N ILE A 202 9.46 -19.18 12.01
CA ILE A 202 8.07 -19.61 11.75
C ILE A 202 7.11 -18.54 12.28
N VAL A 203 6.14 -18.16 11.44
CA VAL A 203 5.08 -17.21 11.81
C VAL A 203 3.97 -17.97 12.55
N SER A 204 3.53 -17.45 13.69
CA SER A 204 2.48 -18.07 14.51
C SER A 204 1.06 -17.83 13.99
N ASN A 205 0.84 -16.70 13.31
CA ASN A 205 -0.43 -16.33 12.68
C ASN A 205 -0.31 -16.45 11.16
N CYS A 206 -1.21 -17.21 10.55
CA CYS A 206 -1.26 -17.45 9.12
C CYS A 206 -2.48 -16.82 8.44
N GLY A 207 -3.13 -15.84 9.06
CA GLY A 207 -4.27 -15.14 8.47
C GLY A 207 -3.88 -14.57 7.11
N LEU A 208 -4.75 -14.77 6.10
CA LEU A 208 -4.43 -14.39 4.72
C LEU A 208 -4.13 -12.90 4.56
N LEU A 209 -4.95 -12.04 5.16
CA LEU A 209 -4.78 -10.58 5.13
C LEU A 209 -3.76 -10.11 6.17
N TYR A 210 -3.69 -10.77 7.33
CA TYR A 210 -2.63 -10.49 8.32
C TYR A 210 -1.24 -10.65 7.71
N ASN A 211 -1.01 -11.76 7.03
CA ASN A 211 0.26 -12.02 6.36
C ASN A 211 0.51 -11.04 5.21
N ALA A 212 -0.52 -10.71 4.43
CA ALA A 212 -0.38 -9.72 3.36
C ALA A 212 0.08 -8.36 3.94
N GLN A 213 -0.50 -7.91 5.05
CA GLN A 213 -0.10 -6.68 5.72
C GLN A 213 1.34 -6.78 6.28
N TYR A 214 1.61 -7.83 7.06
CA TYR A 214 2.89 -8.03 7.74
C TYR A 214 4.07 -8.20 6.78
N LEU A 215 3.86 -8.90 5.65
CA LEU A 215 4.91 -9.11 4.64
C LEU A 215 5.45 -7.78 4.08
N PHE A 216 4.61 -6.76 3.93
CA PHE A 216 5.05 -5.46 3.39
C PHE A 216 5.49 -4.47 4.46
N ASP A 217 5.09 -4.68 5.72
CA ASP A 217 5.62 -3.92 6.87
C ASP A 217 7.06 -4.32 7.20
N ASN A 218 7.45 -5.57 6.94
CA ASN A 218 8.79 -6.03 7.26
C ASN A 218 9.85 -5.31 6.38
N PRO A 219 10.84 -4.61 6.99
CA PRO A 219 11.81 -3.81 6.25
C PRO A 219 12.66 -4.62 5.27
N VAL A 220 12.80 -5.94 5.50
CA VAL A 220 13.53 -6.86 4.61
C VAL A 220 12.81 -7.09 3.29
N HIS A 221 11.48 -7.12 3.32
CA HIS A 221 10.63 -7.39 2.16
C HIS A 221 10.07 -6.12 1.53
N SER A 222 10.04 -5.02 2.31
CA SER A 222 9.67 -3.70 1.81
C SER A 222 10.68 -3.22 0.76
N LEU A 223 10.19 -2.80 -0.41
CA LEU A 223 11.06 -2.32 -1.47
C LEU A 223 11.52 -0.89 -1.16
N ARG A 224 12.81 -0.74 -0.86
CA ARG A 224 13.45 0.58 -0.84
C ARG A 224 13.57 1.10 -2.25
N GLN A 225 12.99 2.26 -2.51
CA GLN A 225 12.98 2.91 -3.81
C GLN A 225 13.63 4.28 -3.70
N GLN A 226 14.33 4.68 -4.76
CA GLN A 226 14.93 6.01 -4.87
C GLN A 226 14.50 6.64 -6.20
N ILE A 227 13.87 7.81 -6.11
CA ILE A 227 13.55 8.66 -7.24
C ILE A 227 14.59 9.78 -7.28
N ARG A 228 15.17 10.06 -8.44
CA ARG A 228 15.99 11.26 -8.66
C ARG A 228 15.21 12.25 -9.51
N TYR A 229 15.14 13.49 -9.03
CA TYR A 229 14.58 14.61 -9.77
C TYR A 229 15.65 15.11 -10.76
N GLY A 230 15.59 14.60 -11.98
CA GLY A 230 16.47 15.01 -13.05
C GLY A 230 15.86 14.64 -14.38
N VAL A 231 15.54 15.64 -15.19
CA VAL A 231 15.29 15.42 -16.61
C VAL A 231 16.66 15.03 -17.17
N HIS A 232 16.82 13.78 -17.59
CA HIS A 232 17.80 13.51 -18.63
C HIS A 232 17.29 14.32 -19.82
N SER A 233 17.83 15.52 -20.05
CA SER A 233 17.52 16.25 -21.28
C SER A 233 17.82 15.27 -22.39
N PRO A 234 16.83 14.88 -23.22
CA PRO A 234 17.18 14.22 -24.47
C PRO A 234 18.08 15.24 -25.15
N LYS A 235 19.33 14.86 -25.41
CA LYS A 235 20.17 15.64 -26.31
C LYS A 235 19.36 15.69 -27.61
N MET A 236 18.75 16.83 -27.90
CA MET A 236 18.21 17.08 -29.24
C MET A 236 19.44 17.09 -30.15
N GLN A 237 19.59 15.99 -30.90
CA GLN A 237 20.43 15.92 -32.08
C GLN A 237 19.77 16.72 -33.19
#